data_AF-A0A3M5J6R3-F1
#
_entry.id   AF-A0A3M5J6R3-F1
#
_cell.length_a   1.000
_cell.length_b   1.000
_cell.length_c   1.000
_cell.angle_alpha   90.00
_cell.angle_beta   90.00
_cell.angle_gamma   90.00
#
_symmetry.space_group_name_H-M   'P 1'
#
loop_
_entity.id
_entity.type
_entity.pdbx_description
1 polymer ?
#
loop_
_entity_poly.entity_id
_entity_poly.type
_entity_poly.pdbx_seq_one_letter_code
_entity_poly.pdbx_strand_id
1 'polypeptide(L)' 'AVLIRNPSARLAWSEVDDDLLLFASGQSRLLPGSLRELLKLICAADALHSENLGQWLADDDGRNLLCELVKQGSLGFADE' A
#
# COMPACT_ATOMS: atom_id res chain seq x y z
N ALA A 1 -0.79 -12.09 10.95
CA ALA A 1 0.01 -10.85 10.91
C ALA A 1 -0.87 -9.71 10.43
N VAL A 2 -0.81 -8.56 11.10
CA VAL A 2 -1.56 -7.35 10.74
C VAL A 2 -0.54 -6.29 10.33
N LEU A 3 -0.72 -5.70 9.14
CA LEU A 3 -0.01 -4.49 8.76
C LEU A 3 -0.79 -3.28 9.26
N ILE A 4 -0.14 -2.37 9.98
CA ILE A 4 -0.71 -1.13 10.50
C ILE A 4 -0.17 0.03 9.68
N ARG A 5 -1.03 0.97 9.32
CA ARG A 5 -0.61 2.23 8.70
C ARG A 5 0.10 3.10 9.72
N ASN A 6 1.29 3.59 9.40
CA ASN A 6 1.96 4.56 10.24
C ASN A 6 1.16 5.87 10.23
N PRO A 7 0.65 6.37 11.38
CA PRO A 7 -0.17 7.59 11.41
C PRO A 7 0.56 8.83 10.90
N SER A 8 1.89 8.84 11.00
CA SER A 8 2.75 9.93 10.50
C SER A 8 3.03 9.84 8.99
N ALA A 9 2.79 8.68 8.38
CA ALA A 9 3.00 8.50 6.95
C ALA A 9 1.88 9.17 6.15
N ARG A 10 2.28 9.98 5.18
CA ARG A 10 1.36 10.64 4.24
C ARG A 10 1.29 9.79 2.98
N LEU A 11 0.14 9.18 2.75
CA LEU A 11 -0.15 8.37 1.57
C LEU A 11 -1.31 9.00 0.82
N ALA A 12 -1.12 9.22 -0.48
CA ALA A 12 -2.15 9.64 -1.41
C ALA A 12 -1.87 9.02 -2.77
N TRP A 13 -2.87 8.90 -3.63
CA TRP A 13 -2.68 8.42 -4.99
C TRP A 13 -3.63 9.13 -5.94
N SER A 14 -3.26 9.15 -7.22
CA SER A 14 -4.09 9.67 -8.31
C SER A 14 -4.02 8.75 -9.51
N GLU A 15 -5.06 8.80 -10.34
CA GLU A 15 -5.09 8.10 -11.62
C GLU A 15 -4.44 9.00 -12.69
N VAL A 16 -3.58 8.40 -13.52
CA VAL A 16 -2.93 9.06 -14.65
C VAL A 16 -3.02 8.11 -15.82
N ASP A 17 -3.91 8.41 -16.77
CA ASP A 17 -4.30 7.50 -17.85
C ASP A 17 -4.73 6.12 -17.29
N ASP A 18 -4.10 5.04 -17.74
CA ASP A 18 -4.36 3.67 -17.28
C ASP A 18 -3.52 3.28 -16.05
N ASP A 19 -2.63 4.17 -15.59
CA ASP A 19 -1.70 3.95 -14.48
C ASP A 19 -2.10 4.73 -13.21
N LEU A 20 -1.35 4.48 -12.13
CA LEU A 20 -1.54 5.11 -10.83
C LEU A 20 -0.27 5.82 -10.41
N LEU A 21 -0.40 7.04 -9.92
CA LEU A 21 0.69 7.77 -9.28
C LEU A 21 0.50 7.73 -7.77
N LEU A 22 1.35 6.97 -7.07
CA LEU A 22 1.38 6.91 -5.62
C LEU A 22 2.31 8.00 -5.08
N PHE A 23 1.85 8.71 -4.06
CA PHE A 23 2.61 9.64 -3.25
C PHE A 23 2.78 9.07 -1.85
N ALA A 24 4.01 8.79 -1.44
CA ALA A 24 4.33 8.26 -0.13
C ALA A 24 5.44 9.07 0.52
N SER A 25 5.13 9.76 1.62
CA SER A 25 6.10 10.50 2.45
C SER A 25 7.01 11.45 1.65
N GLY A 26 6.47 12.11 0.62
CA GLY A 26 7.19 13.09 -0.20
C GLY A 26 7.86 12.51 -1.46
N GLN A 27 7.80 11.20 -1.66
CA GLN A 27 8.21 10.54 -2.90
C GLN A 27 6.99 10.20 -3.76
N SER A 28 7.16 10.17 -5.08
CA SER A 28 6.15 9.69 -6.01
C SER A 28 6.65 8.51 -6.84
N ARG A 29 5.73 7.59 -7.17
CA ARG A 29 6.02 6.39 -7.95
C ARG A 29 4.85 6.05 -8.86
N LEU A 30 5.15 5.77 -10.14
CA LEU A 30 4.17 5.24 -11.08
C LEU A 30 3.98 3.74 -10.81
N LEU A 31 2.73 3.30 -10.81
CA LEU A 31 2.29 1.94 -10.51
C LEU A 31 1.28 1.47 -11.56
N PRO A 32 1.18 0.17 -11.82
CA PRO A 32 0.16 -0.38 -12.71
C PRO A 32 -1.26 -0.08 -12.22
N GLY A 33 -2.18 0.18 -13.16
CA GLY A 33 -3.61 0.37 -12.89
C GLY A 33 -4.29 -0.75 -12.09
N SER A 34 -3.77 -1.98 -12.16
CA SER A 34 -4.26 -3.15 -11.44
C SER A 34 -4.18 -3.00 -9.91
N LEU A 35 -3.29 -2.16 -9.40
CA LEU A 35 -3.10 -1.94 -7.96
C LEU A 35 -4.10 -0.95 -7.34
N ARG A 36 -5.07 -0.46 -8.11
CA ARG A 36 -6.04 0.57 -7.68
C ARG A 36 -6.79 0.18 -6.42
N GLU A 37 -7.31 -1.04 -6.40
CA GLU A 37 -8.10 -1.53 -5.27
C GLU A 37 -7.21 -1.77 -4.04
N LEU A 38 -5.95 -2.15 -4.22
CA LEU A 38 -4.97 -2.22 -3.13
C LEU A 38 -4.68 -0.83 -2.54
N LEU A 39 -4.47 0.19 -3.38
CA LEU A 39 -4.23 1.56 -2.91
C LEU A 39 -5.44 2.14 -2.15
N LYS A 40 -6.66 1.88 -2.63
CA LYS A 40 -7.89 2.22 -1.90
C LYS A 40 -7.90 1.57 -0.51
N LEU A 41 -7.60 0.28 -0.45
CA LEU A 41 -7.57 -0.46 0.81
C LEU A 41 -6.54 0.12 1.79
N ILE A 42 -5.30 0.36 1.33
CA ILE A 42 -4.21 0.92 2.14
C ILE A 42 -4.53 2.32 2.67
N CYS A 43 -5.18 3.16 1.86
CA CYS A 43 -5.53 4.52 2.26
C CYS A 43 -6.78 4.60 3.14
N ALA A 44 -7.69 3.61 3.06
CA ALA A 44 -8.96 3.62 3.79
C ALA A 44 -8.89 2.98 5.18
N ALA A 45 -7.95 2.05 5.41
CA ALA A 45 -7.88 1.28 6.65
C ALA A 45 -6.60 1.59 7.45
N ASP A 46 -6.75 1.76 8.76
CA ASP A 46 -5.59 1.89 9.66
C ASP A 46 -4.90 0.54 9.94
N ALA A 47 -5.63 -0.57 9.75
CA ALA A 47 -5.12 -1.94 9.90
C ALA A 47 -5.51 -2.80 8.70
N LEU A 48 -4.55 -3.55 8.17
CA LEU A 48 -4.66 -4.42 7.01
C LEU A 48 -4.39 -5.87 7.46
N HIS A 49 -5.44 -6.68 7.44
CA HIS A 49 -5.40 -8.08 7.85
C HIS A 49 -4.99 -8.97 6.67
N SER A 50 -4.34 -10.10 6.96
CA SER A 50 -3.93 -11.08 5.94
C SER A 50 -5.08 -11.58 5.07
N GLU A 51 -6.30 -11.65 5.61
CA GLU A 51 -7.51 -12.03 4.87
C GLU A 51 -7.86 -11.03 3.77
N ASN A 52 -7.74 -9.73 4.06
CA ASN A 52 -7.99 -8.64 3.10
C ASN A 52 -6.85 -8.50 2.09
N LEU A 53 -5.63 -8.87 2.50
CA LEU A 53 -4.43 -8.80 1.67
C LEU A 53 -4.19 -10.07 0.84
N GLY A 54 -4.94 -11.16 1.06
CA GLY A 54 -4.62 -12.49 0.52
C GLY A 54 -4.37 -12.51 -0.99
N GLN A 55 -5.24 -11.88 -1.78
CA GLN A 55 -5.06 -11.78 -3.24
C GLN A 55 -3.82 -10.96 -3.63
N TRP A 56 -3.50 -9.91 -2.85
CA TRP A 56 -2.38 -9.00 -3.10
C TRP A 56 -1.04 -9.57 -2.65
N LEU A 57 -1.05 -10.51 -1.71
CA LEU A 57 0.13 -11.26 -1.30
C LEU A 57 0.51 -12.35 -2.33
N ALA A 58 -0.46 -12.81 -3.13
CA ALA A 58 -0.25 -13.72 -4.25
C ALA A 58 0.11 -12.99 -5.56
N ASP A 59 -0.21 -11.70 -5.65
CA ASP A 59 0.17 -10.82 -6.75
C ASP A 59 1.59 -10.25 -6.54
N ASP A 60 2.46 -10.37 -7.53
CA ASP A 60 3.87 -9.97 -7.40
C ASP A 60 4.03 -8.45 -7.21
N ASP A 61 3.26 -7.65 -7.95
CA ASP A 61 3.31 -6.19 -7.87
C ASP A 61 2.72 -5.68 -6.55
N GLY A 62 1.59 -6.25 -6.12
CA GLY A 62 0.95 -5.96 -4.84
C GLY A 62 1.85 -6.32 -3.66
N ARG A 63 2.45 -7.51 -3.67
CA ARG A 63 3.40 -7.95 -2.65
C ARG A 63 4.63 -7.05 -2.61
N ASN A 64 5.19 -6.70 -3.76
CA ASN A 64 6.35 -5.82 -3.84
C ASN A 64 6.03 -4.42 -3.28
N LEU A 65 4.87 -3.86 -3.65
CA LEU A 65 4.42 -2.58 -3.12
C LEU A 65 4.31 -2.60 -1.58
N LEU A 66 3.64 -3.61 -1.01
CA LEU A 66 3.50 -3.75 0.43
C LEU A 66 4.87 -3.85 1.13
N CYS A 67 5.79 -4.64 0.58
CA CYS A 67 7.16 -4.75 1.07
C CYS A 67 7.88 -3.40 1.08
N GLU A 68 7.82 -2.63 -0.01
CA GLU A 68 8.48 -1.32 -0.09
C GLU A 68 7.85 -0.31 0.88
N LEU A 69 6.52 -0.30 1.00
CA LEU A 69 5.80 0.53 1.99
C LEU A 69 6.21 0.20 3.43
N VAL A 70 6.46 -1.08 3.74
CA VAL A 70 6.97 -1.51 5.04
C VAL A 70 8.42 -1.06 5.24
N LYS A 71 9.30 -1.29 4.26
CA LYS A 71 10.72 -0.91 4.34
C LYS A 71 10.91 0.59 4.56
N GLN A 72 10.08 1.43 3.92
CA GLN A 72 10.13 2.88 4.11
C GLN A 72 9.38 3.38 5.36
N GLY A 73 8.71 2.49 6.10
CA GLY A 73 7.99 2.82 7.33
C GLY A 73 6.63 3.47 7.14
N SER A 74 6.03 3.41 5.94
CA SER A 74 4.63 3.81 5.73
C SER A 74 3.63 2.80 6.28
N LEU A 75 4.00 1.52 6.21
CA LEU A 75 3.33 0.42 6.88
C LEU A 75 4.30 -0.18 7.91
N GLY A 76 3.75 -0.79 8.95
CA GLY A 76 4.52 -1.57 9.93
C GLY A 76 3.76 -2.84 10.29
N PHE A 77 4.45 -3.84 10.80
CA PHE A 77 3.77 -4.95 11.45
C PHE A 77 3.29 -4.50 12.83
N ALA A 78 2.05 -4.83 13.19
CA ALA A 78 1.66 -4.79 14.60
C ALA A 78 2.55 -5.80 15.33
N ASP A 79 3.36 -5.32 16.27
CA ASP A 79 3.95 -6.19 17.30
C ASP A 79 2.78 -6.67 18.16
N GLU A 80 2.69 -7.98 18.39
CA GLU A 80 1.71 -8.55 19.33
C GLU A 80 1.98 -8.09 20.77
#